data_AF-A0A1X7SYF9-F1
#
_entry.id   AF-A0A1X7SYF9-F1
#
_cell.length_a   1.000
_cell.length_b   1.000
_cell.length_c   1.000
_cell.angle_alpha   90.00
_cell.angle_beta   90.00
_cell.angle_gamma   90.00
#
_symmetry.space_group_name_H-M   'P 1'
#
loop_
_entity.id
_entity.type
_entity.pdbx_description
1 polymer ?
#
loop_
_entity_poly.entity_id
_entity_poly.type
_entity_poly.pdbx_seq_one_letter_code
_entity_poly.pdbx_strand_id
1 'polypeptide(L)'
;MPDDVQGYADNMRQHYIHQPIVATDWPPRIGKDYYGRLALVEKQDSSTQAESAWHMLRGQVDETVKLTENKEISVEDVLQPTDSSLSLRIVIDGPPGIGKTTLCRKLLNMWSNGPLVHQQYDLVLYCPLRNSKIAKATTLADLFVCQRNKYKNVPEWFEERDGEGLLIIFDGWDEL
;
A
#
# COMPACT_ATOMS: atom_id res chain seq x y z
N MET A 1 19.71 -8.52 10.15
CA MET A 1 18.63 -9.36 9.60
C MET A 1 19.21 -10.72 9.22
N PRO A 2 18.54 -11.85 9.50
CA PRO A 2 19.01 -13.18 9.08
C PRO A 2 19.11 -13.33 7.55
N ASP A 3 20.02 -14.18 7.07
CA ASP A 3 20.25 -14.40 5.62
C ASP A 3 19.02 -14.89 4.87
N ASP A 4 18.16 -15.68 5.52
CA ASP A 4 16.94 -16.20 4.91
C ASP A 4 15.89 -15.10 4.71
N VAL A 5 15.75 -14.21 5.71
CA VAL A 5 14.85 -13.06 5.66
C VAL A 5 15.33 -12.06 4.62
N GLN A 6 16.64 -11.76 4.61
CA GLN A 6 17.25 -10.91 3.58
C GLN A 6 17.05 -11.51 2.18
N GLY A 7 17.33 -12.80 2.01
CA GLY A 7 17.17 -13.48 0.74
C GLY A 7 15.72 -13.52 0.25
N TYR A 8 14.75 -13.62 1.17
CA TYR A 8 13.33 -13.52 0.81
C TYR A 8 12.97 -12.09 0.40
N ALA A 9 13.39 -11.08 1.18
CA ALA A 9 13.16 -9.68 0.85
C ALA A 9 13.74 -9.30 -0.51
N ASP A 10 14.95 -9.76 -0.81
CA ASP A 10 15.60 -9.50 -2.11
C ASP A 10 14.85 -10.17 -3.26
N ASN A 11 14.35 -11.40 -3.08
CA ASN A 11 13.48 -12.04 -4.08
C ASN A 11 12.20 -11.23 -4.32
N MET A 12 11.58 -10.70 -3.26
CA MET A 12 10.38 -9.88 -3.37
C MET A 12 10.67 -8.55 -4.08
N ARG A 13 11.79 -7.87 -3.75
CA ARG A 13 12.23 -6.65 -4.46
C ARG A 13 12.42 -6.93 -5.95
N GLN A 14 13.10 -8.02 -6.30
CA GLN A 14 13.27 -8.43 -7.69
C GLN A 14 11.92 -8.72 -8.35
N HIS A 15 11.01 -9.41 -7.67
CA HIS A 15 9.67 -9.68 -8.20
C HIS A 15 8.92 -8.39 -8.55
N TYR A 16 8.92 -7.40 -7.65
CA TYR A 16 8.20 -6.14 -7.84
C TYR A 16 8.88 -5.20 -8.86
N ILE A 17 10.22 -5.17 -8.95
CA ILE A 17 10.95 -4.40 -9.98
C ILE A 17 10.53 -4.81 -11.39
N HIS A 18 10.35 -6.10 -11.62
CA HIS A 18 10.01 -6.65 -12.93
C HIS A 18 8.51 -6.56 -13.26
N GLN A 19 7.67 -6.11 -12.33
CA GLN A 19 6.28 -5.84 -12.67
C GLN A 19 6.19 -4.57 -13.52
N PRO A 20 5.46 -4.57 -14.65
CA PRO A 20 5.51 -3.51 -15.69
C PRO A 20 4.93 -2.14 -15.30
N ILE A 21 4.79 -1.83 -14.01
CA ILE A 21 3.78 -0.89 -13.54
C ILE A 21 4.20 0.58 -13.65
N VAL A 22 5.49 0.91 -13.50
CA VAL A 22 5.90 2.32 -13.41
C VAL A 22 6.15 2.98 -14.77
N ALA A 23 6.47 2.22 -15.81
CA ALA A 23 6.69 2.80 -17.13
C ALA A 23 5.39 3.12 -17.88
N THR A 24 4.33 2.32 -17.67
CA THR A 24 3.05 2.54 -18.37
C THR A 24 1.96 3.07 -17.46
N ASP A 25 1.83 2.59 -16.23
CA ASP A 25 0.57 2.76 -15.48
C ASP A 25 0.65 3.83 -14.39
N TRP A 26 1.79 4.50 -14.20
CA TRP A 26 1.98 5.61 -13.25
C TRP A 26 2.37 6.92 -13.95
N PRO A 27 1.67 8.05 -13.73
CA PRO A 27 0.47 8.21 -12.89
C PRO A 27 -0.72 7.35 -13.39
N PRO A 28 -1.78 7.14 -12.60
CA PRO A 28 -2.93 6.35 -13.04
C PRO A 28 -3.47 6.82 -14.39
N ARG A 29 -3.64 5.93 -15.38
CA ARG A 29 -4.15 6.32 -16.70
C ARG A 29 -5.65 6.58 -16.68
N ILE A 30 -6.08 7.68 -17.31
CA ILE A 30 -7.48 7.98 -17.63
C ILE A 30 -7.64 7.77 -19.14
N GLY A 31 -7.99 6.54 -19.56
CA GLY A 31 -8.08 6.18 -20.98
C GLY A 31 -6.71 5.86 -21.61
N LYS A 32 -6.58 6.01 -22.93
CA LYS A 32 -5.36 5.61 -23.66
C LYS A 32 -4.21 6.61 -23.54
N ASP A 33 -4.52 7.91 -23.48
CA ASP A 33 -3.53 8.98 -23.71
C ASP A 33 -3.41 9.98 -22.55
N TYR A 34 -4.20 9.84 -21.49
CA TYR A 34 -4.19 10.77 -20.36
C TYR A 34 -3.71 10.11 -19.08
N TYR A 35 -2.94 10.87 -18.30
CA TYR A 35 -2.53 10.50 -16.96
C TYR A 35 -3.33 11.34 -15.97
N GLY A 36 -3.98 10.69 -15.02
CA GLY A 36 -4.71 11.31 -13.93
C GLY A 36 -3.74 11.89 -12.90
N ARG A 37 -4.10 13.05 -12.37
CA ARG A 37 -3.43 13.61 -11.19
C ARG A 37 -4.01 12.93 -9.96
N LEU A 38 -3.18 12.19 -9.24
CA LEU A 38 -3.58 11.60 -7.96
C LEU A 38 -3.17 12.54 -6.84
N ALA A 39 -4.14 12.98 -6.03
CA ALA A 39 -3.90 13.69 -4.79
C ALA A 39 -4.27 12.78 -3.62
N LEU A 40 -3.39 12.71 -2.61
CA LEU A 40 -3.68 12.02 -1.36
C LEU A 40 -4.03 13.07 -0.32
N VAL A 41 -5.07 12.78 0.45
CA VAL A 41 -5.64 13.73 1.39
C VAL A 41 -5.80 13.03 2.72
N GLU A 42 -5.19 13.61 3.76
CA GLU A 42 -5.40 13.17 5.13
C GLU A 42 -6.80 13.57 5.58
N LYS A 43 -7.63 12.59 5.97
CA LYS A 43 -8.95 12.88 6.55
C LYS A 43 -8.81 13.01 8.07
N GLN A 44 -9.06 14.20 8.60
CA GLN A 44 -9.15 14.45 10.04
C GLN A 44 -10.63 14.60 10.45
N ASP A 45 -11.11 13.69 11.31
CA ASP A 45 -12.43 13.64 11.95
C ASP A 45 -13.71 13.41 11.13
N SER A 46 -14.77 12.97 11.85
CA SER A 46 -16.03 12.43 11.34
C SER A 46 -16.99 13.45 10.73
N SER A 47 -16.81 14.75 11.01
CA SER A 47 -17.66 15.83 10.49
C SER A 47 -17.45 16.07 9.00
N THR A 48 -16.20 15.99 8.52
CA THR A 48 -15.82 16.17 7.11
C THR A 48 -15.99 14.89 6.28
N GLN A 49 -16.17 13.73 6.92
CA GLN A 49 -16.42 12.47 6.23
C GLN A 49 -17.72 12.49 5.42
N ALA A 50 -18.77 13.11 5.95
CA ALA A 50 -20.03 13.22 5.22
C ALA A 50 -19.82 14.04 3.94
N GLU A 51 -19.27 15.25 4.03
CA GLU A 51 -19.09 16.17 2.90
C GLU A 51 -18.12 15.61 1.85
N SER A 52 -16.99 15.04 2.28
CA SER A 52 -16.09 14.33 1.36
C SER A 52 -16.76 13.14 0.67
N ALA A 53 -17.55 12.33 1.39
CA ALA A 53 -18.33 11.25 0.80
C ALA A 53 -19.40 11.78 -0.18
N TRP A 54 -20.06 12.91 0.13
CA TRP A 54 -21.02 13.57 -0.75
C TRP A 54 -20.38 13.98 -2.09
N HIS A 55 -19.19 14.59 -2.05
CA HIS A 55 -18.45 14.96 -3.27
C HIS A 55 -17.96 13.73 -4.05
N MET A 56 -17.50 12.67 -3.36
CA MET A 56 -17.10 11.41 -3.99
C MET A 56 -18.27 10.72 -4.71
N LEU A 57 -19.47 10.69 -4.11
CA LEU A 57 -20.68 10.13 -4.72
C LEU A 57 -21.15 10.88 -5.96
N ARG A 58 -20.83 12.17 -6.06
CA ARG A 58 -21.18 13.03 -7.22
C ARG A 58 -20.08 13.08 -8.28
N GLY A 59 -18.96 12.38 -8.09
CA GLY A 59 -17.80 12.45 -9.00
C GLY A 59 -17.06 13.79 -8.94
N GLN A 60 -17.31 14.62 -7.92
CA GLN A 60 -16.65 15.91 -7.70
C GLN A 60 -15.40 15.75 -6.82
N VAL A 61 -14.55 14.78 -7.16
CA VAL A 61 -13.37 14.40 -6.36
C VAL A 61 -12.36 15.55 -6.20
N ASP A 62 -12.27 16.44 -7.18
CA ASP A 62 -11.40 17.63 -7.12
C ASP A 62 -11.84 18.67 -6.07
N GLU A 63 -13.11 18.65 -5.66
CA GLU A 63 -13.62 19.55 -4.62
C GLU A 63 -13.18 19.08 -3.22
N THR A 64 -12.88 17.79 -3.06
CA THR A 64 -12.43 17.22 -1.77
C THR A 64 -11.05 17.75 -1.36
N VAL A 65 -10.17 18.05 -2.32
CA VAL A 65 -8.85 18.66 -2.06
C VAL A 65 -8.97 20.13 -1.62
N LYS A 66 -10.08 20.80 -1.96
CA LYS A 66 -10.31 22.22 -1.65
C LYS A 66 -10.98 22.43 -0.28
N LEU A 67 -11.39 21.36 0.40
CA LEU A 67 -11.94 21.45 1.75
C LEU A 67 -10.83 21.92 2.70
N THR A 68 -11.06 23.02 3.41
CA THR A 68 -10.07 23.78 4.20
C THR A 68 -9.39 23.00 5.33
N GLU A 69 -9.91 21.83 5.69
CA GLU A 69 -9.42 20.97 6.79
C GLU A 69 -8.59 19.77 6.28
N ASN A 70 -8.54 19.57 4.96
CA ASN A 70 -7.86 18.45 4.34
C ASN A 70 -6.40 18.79 4.02
N LYS A 71 -5.46 18.02 4.56
CA LYS A 71 -4.02 18.18 4.26
C LYS A 71 -3.65 17.31 3.06
N GLU A 72 -3.11 17.92 2.02
CA GLU A 72 -2.52 17.18 0.90
C GLU A 72 -1.24 16.47 1.37
N ILE A 73 -1.14 15.17 1.06
CA ILE A 73 -0.02 14.30 1.40
C ILE A 73 0.68 13.88 0.10
N SER A 74 2.02 13.92 0.09
CA SER A 74 2.81 13.34 -1.00
C SER A 74 2.81 11.80 -0.92
N VAL A 75 3.10 11.10 -2.02
CA VAL A 75 3.16 9.63 -2.00
C VAL A 75 4.26 9.13 -1.08
N GLU A 76 5.34 9.90 -0.98
CA GLU A 76 6.50 9.63 -0.13
C GLU A 76 6.11 9.70 1.35
N ASP A 77 5.31 10.69 1.73
CA ASP A 77 4.89 10.94 3.11
C ASP A 77 3.72 10.05 3.57
N VAL A 78 3.13 9.22 2.68
CA VAL A 78 2.02 8.30 3.04
C VAL A 78 2.37 7.41 4.21
N LEU A 79 3.61 6.94 4.25
CA LEU A 79 4.12 6.02 5.27
C LEU A 79 4.87 6.77 6.37
N GLN A 80 4.71 8.10 6.46
CA GLN A 80 5.31 8.88 7.53
C GLN A 80 4.67 8.47 8.87
N PRO A 81 5.48 8.08 9.87
CA PRO A 81 4.95 7.77 11.20
C PRO A 81 4.24 8.99 11.78
N THR A 82 3.01 8.79 12.27
CA THR A 82 2.33 9.77 13.13
C THR A 82 2.92 9.70 14.54
N ASP A 83 2.95 10.81 15.28
CA ASP A 83 3.48 10.91 16.66
C ASP A 83 2.83 9.96 17.69
N SER A 84 1.85 9.14 17.28
CA SER A 84 1.23 8.12 18.10
C SER A 84 2.12 6.87 18.18
N SER A 85 2.32 6.35 19.38
CA SER A 85 3.04 5.08 19.67
C SER A 85 2.38 3.80 19.12
N LEU A 86 1.41 3.93 18.22
CA LEU A 86 0.64 2.82 17.65
C LEU A 86 1.22 2.38 16.30
N SER A 87 1.04 1.10 15.97
CA SER A 87 1.35 0.57 14.64
C SER A 87 0.63 1.40 13.57
N LEU A 88 1.38 1.89 12.59
CA LEU A 88 0.86 2.70 11.48
C LEU A 88 -0.19 1.89 10.71
N ARG A 89 -1.46 2.32 10.75
CA ARG A 89 -2.57 1.74 9.97
C ARG A 89 -3.13 2.82 9.07
N ILE A 90 -3.02 2.61 7.77
CA ILE A 90 -3.45 3.57 6.75
C ILE A 90 -4.58 2.93 5.94
N VAL A 91 -5.67 3.66 5.78
CA VAL A 91 -6.77 3.29 4.89
C VAL A 91 -6.79 4.27 3.74
N ILE A 92 -6.61 3.76 2.52
CA ILE A 92 -6.71 4.55 1.29
C ILE A 92 -8.10 4.31 0.70
N ASP A 93 -8.95 5.32 0.84
CA ASP A 93 -10.31 5.30 0.31
C ASP A 93 -10.41 6.20 -0.94
N GLY A 94 -11.28 5.82 -1.88
CA GLY A 94 -11.40 6.47 -3.18
C GLY A 94 -12.41 5.78 -4.08
N PRO A 95 -13.02 6.48 -5.05
CA PRO A 95 -13.97 5.86 -5.97
C PRO A 95 -13.31 4.75 -6.84
N PRO A 96 -14.11 3.81 -7.38
CA PRO A 96 -13.60 2.82 -8.33
C PRO A 96 -12.89 3.48 -9.52
N GLY A 97 -11.74 2.94 -9.92
CA GLY A 97 -10.97 3.47 -11.05
C GLY A 97 -10.10 4.71 -10.76
N ILE A 98 -10.10 5.26 -9.53
CA ILE A 98 -9.28 6.44 -9.18
C ILE A 98 -7.76 6.16 -9.15
N GLY A 99 -7.36 4.88 -9.15
CA GLY A 99 -5.95 4.48 -9.15
C GLY A 99 -5.41 3.95 -7.82
N LYS A 100 -6.27 3.49 -6.89
CA LYS A 100 -5.85 2.89 -5.59
C LYS A 100 -4.85 1.74 -5.75
N THR A 101 -5.17 0.77 -6.60
CA THR A 101 -4.27 -0.34 -6.95
C THR A 101 -2.97 0.16 -7.59
N THR A 102 -3.04 1.19 -8.43
CA THR A 102 -1.85 1.80 -9.04
C THR A 102 -0.94 2.45 -8.00
N LEU A 103 -1.51 3.12 -7.00
CA LEU A 103 -0.76 3.68 -5.86
C LEU A 103 -0.08 2.59 -5.04
N CYS A 104 -0.79 1.51 -4.70
CA CYS A 104 -0.21 0.37 -3.97
C CYS A 104 1.04 -0.17 -4.71
N ARG A 105 0.93 -0.32 -6.02
CA ARG A 105 2.03 -0.77 -6.87
C ARG A 105 3.17 0.25 -6.98
N LYS A 106 2.87 1.55 -6.97
CA LYS A 106 3.88 2.61 -6.92
C LYS A 106 4.70 2.52 -5.63
N LEU A 107 4.06 2.30 -4.49
CA LEU A 107 4.73 2.10 -3.20
C LEU A 107 5.66 0.86 -3.24
N LEU A 108 5.19 -0.26 -3.82
CA LEU A 108 6.02 -1.46 -4.00
C LEU A 108 7.26 -1.17 -4.85
N ASN A 109 7.10 -0.44 -5.96
CA ASN A 109 8.21 -0.07 -6.82
C ASN A 109 9.21 0.85 -6.11
N MET A 110 8.72 1.82 -5.31
CA MET A 110 9.58 2.70 -4.52
C MET A 110 10.42 1.90 -3.52
N TRP A 111 9.79 1.00 -2.75
CA TRP A 111 10.49 0.11 -1.82
C TRP A 111 11.50 -0.81 -2.51
N SER A 112 11.20 -1.25 -3.73
CA SER A 112 12.07 -2.19 -4.45
C SER A 112 13.31 -1.51 -5.03
N ASN A 113 13.20 -0.22 -5.39
CA ASN A 113 14.34 0.58 -5.88
C ASN A 113 15.20 1.18 -4.77
N GLY A 114 14.77 1.09 -3.51
CA GLY A 114 15.53 1.60 -2.37
C GLY A 114 14.68 1.74 -1.10
N PRO A 115 15.29 2.15 0.01
CA PRO A 115 14.54 2.41 1.24
C PRO A 115 13.48 3.50 1.02
N LEU A 116 12.30 3.29 1.60
CA LEU A 116 11.26 4.31 1.64
C LEU A 116 11.71 5.47 2.54
N VAL A 117 11.41 6.69 2.14
CA VAL A 117 12.03 7.93 2.67
C VAL A 117 11.90 8.07 4.19
N HIS A 118 10.77 7.64 4.76
CA HIS A 118 10.45 7.86 6.18
C HIS A 118 10.56 6.60 7.05
N GLN A 119 10.63 5.41 6.44
CA GLN A 119 10.61 4.17 7.20
C GLN A 119 11.35 3.05 6.45
N GLN A 120 12.31 2.43 7.14
CA GLN A 120 13.00 1.25 6.64
C GLN A 120 12.16 0.02 6.98
N TYR A 121 11.38 -0.44 6.00
CA TYR A 121 10.75 -1.75 6.06
C TYR A 121 11.70 -2.81 5.51
N ASP A 122 11.99 -3.81 6.33
CA ASP A 122 12.77 -5.00 5.97
C ASP A 122 12.08 -5.80 4.86
N LEU A 123 10.74 -5.86 4.90
CA LEU A 123 9.91 -6.58 3.94
C LEU A 123 8.59 -5.87 3.65
N VAL A 124 8.17 -5.88 2.38
CA VAL A 124 6.83 -5.44 1.96
C VAL A 124 6.07 -6.60 1.29
N LEU A 125 4.89 -6.93 1.83
CA LEU A 125 3.99 -7.93 1.27
C LEU A 125 2.82 -7.26 0.55
N TYR A 126 2.63 -7.61 -0.71
CA TYR A 126 1.46 -7.22 -1.49
C TYR A 126 0.42 -8.34 -1.49
N CYS A 127 -0.74 -8.07 -0.93
CA CYS A 127 -1.82 -9.01 -0.67
C CYS A 127 -3.08 -8.59 -1.45
N PRO A 128 -3.21 -8.95 -2.74
CA PRO A 128 -4.42 -8.69 -3.50
C PRO A 128 -5.54 -9.60 -3.00
N LEU A 129 -6.61 -9.03 -2.44
CA LEU A 129 -7.71 -9.75 -1.81
C LEU A 129 -8.59 -10.49 -2.82
N ARG A 130 -8.55 -10.12 -4.11
CA ARG A 130 -9.10 -10.94 -5.22
C ARG A 130 -8.53 -12.35 -5.25
N ASN A 131 -7.32 -12.56 -4.73
CA ASN A 131 -6.72 -13.88 -4.64
C ASN A 131 -7.34 -14.66 -3.48
N SER A 132 -8.13 -15.68 -3.81
CA SER A 132 -8.85 -16.50 -2.83
C SER A 132 -7.95 -17.17 -1.78
N LYS A 133 -6.66 -17.38 -2.06
CA LYS A 133 -5.70 -17.88 -1.07
C LYS A 133 -5.40 -16.82 0.00
N ILE A 134 -5.20 -15.58 -0.44
CA ILE A 134 -4.91 -14.44 0.44
C ILE A 134 -6.17 -14.05 1.22
N ALA A 135 -7.34 -14.05 0.59
CA ALA A 135 -8.61 -13.77 1.26
C ALA A 135 -8.96 -14.79 2.36
N LYS A 136 -8.47 -16.03 2.25
CA LYS A 136 -8.69 -17.10 3.22
C LYS A 136 -7.51 -17.31 4.18
N ALA A 137 -6.49 -16.46 4.10
CA ALA A 137 -5.34 -16.53 4.98
C ALA A 137 -5.78 -16.35 6.44
N THR A 138 -5.35 -17.25 7.33
CA THR A 138 -5.66 -17.15 8.77
C THR A 138 -4.41 -16.89 9.59
N THR A 139 -3.22 -17.12 9.02
CA THR A 139 -1.92 -16.91 9.67
C THR A 139 -1.06 -15.92 8.87
N LEU A 140 -0.05 -15.35 9.53
CA LEU A 140 0.92 -14.49 8.84
C LEU A 140 1.63 -15.26 7.72
N ALA A 141 1.98 -16.53 7.97
CA ALA A 141 2.63 -17.40 6.99
C ALA A 141 1.81 -17.59 5.70
N ASP A 142 0.47 -17.59 5.77
CA ASP A 142 -0.40 -17.75 4.60
C ASP A 142 -0.32 -16.57 3.62
N LEU A 143 0.12 -15.39 4.09
CA LEU A 143 0.30 -14.20 3.26
C LEU A 143 1.57 -14.27 2.40
N PHE A 144 2.47 -15.23 2.65
CA PHE A 144 3.74 -15.35 1.92
C PHE A 144 3.56 -16.20 0.65
N VAL A 145 3.66 -15.54 -0.51
CA VAL A 145 3.36 -16.13 -1.83
C VAL A 145 4.44 -17.15 -2.30
N CYS A 146 5.60 -17.25 -1.63
CA CYS A 146 6.72 -18.10 -2.04
C CYS A 146 7.40 -18.82 -0.85
N GLN A 147 6.70 -19.76 -0.22
CA GLN A 147 7.27 -20.63 0.83
C GLN A 147 8.18 -21.71 0.24
N ARG A 148 9.31 -21.33 -0.37
CA ARG A 148 10.40 -22.30 -0.59
C ARG A 148 10.85 -22.81 0.77
N ASN A 149 11.25 -24.08 0.87
CA ASN A 149 11.75 -24.65 2.13
C ASN A 149 12.83 -23.81 2.80
N LYS A 150 13.62 -23.05 2.01
CA LYS A 150 14.66 -22.14 2.49
C LYS A 150 14.14 -20.94 3.31
N TYR A 151 12.86 -20.55 3.15
CA TYR A 151 12.31 -19.32 3.74
C TYR A 151 11.20 -19.59 4.77
N LYS A 152 11.14 -20.81 5.31
CA LYS A 152 10.07 -21.21 6.25
C LYS A 152 10.09 -20.44 7.57
N ASN A 153 11.25 -19.97 7.99
CA ASN A 153 11.48 -19.19 9.21
C ASN A 153 11.15 -17.70 9.05
N VAL A 154 10.88 -17.22 7.83
CA VAL A 154 10.64 -15.78 7.60
C VAL A 154 9.37 -15.29 8.31
N PRO A 155 8.21 -15.97 8.23
CA PRO A 155 7.02 -15.56 8.98
C PRO A 155 7.27 -15.56 10.48
N GLU A 156 7.87 -16.63 11.02
CA GLU A 156 8.20 -16.76 12.44
C GLU A 156 9.09 -15.61 12.93
N TRP A 157 10.09 -15.20 12.14
CA TRP A 157 10.97 -14.09 12.48
C TRP A 157 10.24 -12.75 12.64
N PHE A 158 9.19 -12.50 11.86
CA PHE A 158 8.36 -11.31 12.02
C PHE A 158 7.36 -11.46 13.16
N GLU A 159 6.81 -12.65 13.40
CA GLU A 159 5.92 -12.91 14.54
C GLU A 159 6.65 -12.70 15.88
N GLU A 160 7.90 -13.15 16.01
CA GLU A 160 8.73 -12.96 17.21
C GLU A 160 9.07 -11.50 17.51
N ARG A 161 8.90 -10.60 16.53
CA ARG A 161 9.20 -9.16 16.64
C ARG A 161 7.95 -8.30 16.56
N ASP A 162 6.77 -8.88 16.80
CA ASP A 162 5.48 -8.19 16.72
C ASP A 162 5.26 -7.47 15.37
N GLY A 163 5.81 -8.02 14.28
CA GLY A 163 5.71 -7.45 12.94
C GLY A 163 6.61 -6.22 12.69
N GLU A 164 7.56 -5.91 13.56
CA GLU A 164 8.51 -4.82 13.36
C GLU A 164 9.27 -5.00 12.02
N GLY A 165 9.31 -3.94 11.21
CA GLY A 165 9.96 -3.95 9.89
C GLY A 165 9.14 -4.56 8.76
N LEU A 166 7.90 -5.01 9.02
CA LEU A 166 6.98 -5.54 8.01
C LEU A 166 5.92 -4.52 7.59
N LEU A 167 5.77 -4.31 6.28
CA LEU A 167 4.62 -3.60 5.70
C LEU A 167 3.74 -4.59 4.94
N ILE A 168 2.44 -4.59 5.22
CA ILE A 168 1.45 -5.40 4.51
C ILE A 168 0.48 -4.48 3.79
N ILE A 169 0.36 -4.64 2.47
CA ILE A 169 -0.55 -3.87 1.63
C ILE A 169 -1.69 -4.79 1.20
N PHE A 170 -2.88 -4.57 1.74
CA PHE A 170 -4.11 -5.22 1.28
C PHE A 170 -4.76 -4.39 0.18
N ASP A 171 -4.96 -4.98 -0.99
CA ASP A 171 -5.53 -4.31 -2.17
C ASP A 171 -6.83 -5.01 -2.59
N GLY A 172 -7.89 -4.23 -2.82
CA GLY A 172 -9.22 -4.74 -3.16
C GLY A 172 -10.07 -5.15 -1.94
N TRP A 173 -10.09 -4.35 -0.89
CA TRP A 173 -10.89 -4.64 0.32
C TRP A 173 -12.40 -4.76 0.04
N ASP A 174 -12.89 -4.04 -0.96
CA ASP A 174 -14.27 -4.09 -1.45
C ASP A 174 -14.64 -5.41 -2.15
N GLU A 175 -13.68 -6.31 -2.35
CA GLU A 175 -13.82 -7.55 -3.11
C GLU A 175 -13.77 -8.81 -2.24
N LEU A 176 -13.75 -8.63 -0.92
CA LEU A 176 -13.75 -9.69 0.08
C LEU A 176 -15.16 -10.24 0.38
#